data_AF-D8ITM0-F1
#
_entry.id   AF-D8ITM0-F1
#
_cell.length_a   1.000
_cell.length_b   1.000
_cell.length_c   1.000
_cell.angle_alpha   90.00
_cell.angle_beta   90.00
_cell.angle_gamma   90.00
#
_symmetry.space_group_name_H-M   'P 1'
#
loop_
_entity.id
_entity.type
_entity.pdbx_description
1 polymer ?
#
loop_
_entity_poly.entity_id
_entity_poly.type
_entity_poly.pdbx_seq_one_letter_code
_entity_poly.pdbx_strand_id
1 'polypeptide(L)'
;MEETSPHYSGSPLWAAWAGVANRPNPLRPGSGPPWRNRPYCRDLGRFLKFWRFPHRLAHLTIPLPSHDEVSAMTWTPLRCLRPRLCIGLDLAPQRLRLALARRRGRQREVLRLAQAALPDGLLQDGQITDLDAVVQACRPLLDPACPAQAALVLGMPRTCLSVQRLVLPAGSSDWERLAQVRAEMSAYGLAPADHVMDYRVAPARAGQDVSLWAWAASSLAVEDRLALAAALHRPLAALPPEDECLGDFLRPAASAAHDALLHLDPDDSWLIYGDTPAQGLRWRPAVAGPTALLAELAPLLRPKPQRLLLDCHPAALPTHDALPMLRAAFARYAGLRALPAPLPADLILAPSARLPGANPVGSFHLAIALAWRGLA
;
A
#
# COMPACT_ATOMS: atom_id res chain seq x y z
N MET A 1 44.83 -46.56 43.91
CA MET A 1 44.32 -46.03 45.19
C MET A 1 44.26 -44.52 45.04
N GLU A 2 43.15 -43.91 45.46
CA GLU A 2 42.81 -42.46 45.45
C GLU A 2 42.52 -41.86 44.05
N GLU A 3 41.25 -41.65 43.69
CA GLU A 3 40.35 -40.53 44.07
C GLU A 3 40.76 -39.18 43.45
N THR A 4 39.95 -38.71 42.50
CA THR A 4 39.22 -37.42 42.60
C THR A 4 38.41 -37.16 41.33
N SER A 5 37.08 -37.26 41.47
CA SER A 5 36.10 -36.43 40.74
C SER A 5 36.04 -35.04 41.43
N PRO A 6 35.34 -33.96 40.96
CA PRO A 6 34.13 -34.04 40.13
C PRO A 6 33.74 -32.83 39.24
N HIS A 7 32.55 -32.98 38.63
CA HIS A 7 31.50 -32.00 38.29
C HIS A 7 31.78 -30.76 37.40
N TYR A 8 30.99 -30.68 36.32
CA TYR A 8 30.57 -29.42 35.71
C TYR A 8 29.04 -29.35 35.73
N SER A 9 28.49 -28.32 36.37
CA SER A 9 27.07 -28.01 36.47
C SER A 9 26.82 -26.54 36.11
N GLY A 10 25.65 -26.26 35.53
CA GLY A 10 24.87 -25.05 35.76
C GLY A 10 25.25 -23.74 35.02
N SER A 11 24.40 -23.36 34.06
CA SER A 11 24.15 -21.98 33.57
C SER A 11 23.63 -21.03 34.68
N PRO A 12 23.18 -19.78 34.41
CA PRO A 12 23.52 -18.71 33.46
C PRO A 12 23.91 -17.41 34.23
N LEU A 13 23.92 -16.20 33.62
CA LEU A 13 23.30 -14.93 34.13
C LEU A 13 23.83 -13.67 33.40
N TRP A 14 22.88 -12.76 33.23
CA TRP A 14 22.88 -11.33 32.89
C TRP A 14 23.89 -10.44 33.65
N ALA A 15 24.14 -9.26 33.05
CA ALA A 15 24.74 -8.01 33.57
C ALA A 15 26.18 -7.66 33.14
N ALA A 16 26.29 -6.71 32.20
CA ALA A 16 27.18 -5.55 32.32
C ALA A 16 26.73 -4.43 31.35
N TRP A 17 26.00 -3.45 31.89
CA TRP A 17 25.87 -2.10 31.35
C TRP A 17 26.90 -1.22 32.07
N ALA A 18 27.71 -0.44 31.34
CA ALA A 18 28.02 0.97 31.63
C ALA A 18 29.29 1.45 30.90
N GLY A 19 29.15 2.56 30.18
CA GLY A 19 30.22 3.54 30.00
C GLY A 19 30.86 3.58 28.61
N VAL A 20 30.36 4.45 27.73
CA VAL A 20 31.14 5.59 27.19
C VAL A 20 30.16 6.69 26.79
N ALA A 21 30.24 7.80 27.53
CA ALA A 21 29.52 9.03 27.25
C ALA A 21 30.32 9.91 26.25
N ASN A 22 29.59 10.43 25.27
CA ASN A 22 29.53 11.83 24.84
C ASN A 22 30.84 12.67 24.78
N ARG A 23 31.20 13.10 23.56
CA ARG A 23 31.68 14.47 23.30
C ARG A 23 31.04 15.04 22.03
N PRO A 24 30.52 16.28 22.07
CA PRO A 24 29.89 16.93 20.92
C PRO A 24 30.92 17.65 20.04
N ASN A 25 30.68 17.67 18.72
CA ASN A 25 31.42 18.50 17.77
C ASN A 25 30.60 19.79 17.50
N PRO A 26 31.16 21.00 17.60
CA PRO A 26 30.37 22.24 17.52
C PRO A 26 29.96 22.56 16.08
N LEU A 27 28.65 22.68 15.87
CA LEU A 27 28.06 23.15 14.61
C LEU A 27 28.20 24.69 14.50
N ARG A 28 28.65 25.15 13.33
CA ARG A 28 28.51 26.53 12.88
C ARG A 28 27.02 26.86 12.63
N PRO A 29 26.53 28.05 13.02
CA PRO A 29 25.19 28.47 12.68
C PRO A 29 25.18 29.09 11.26
N GLY A 30 24.27 28.61 10.40
CA GLY A 30 23.95 29.27 9.12
C GLY A 30 24.09 28.40 7.88
N SER A 31 23.17 27.46 7.70
CA SER A 31 22.67 27.02 6.38
C SER A 31 21.61 25.94 6.60
N GLY A 32 20.33 26.34 6.52
CA GLY A 32 19.24 25.38 6.44
C GLY A 32 19.29 24.62 5.10
N PRO A 33 18.70 23.42 5.02
CA PRO A 33 18.74 22.62 3.80
C PRO A 33 17.96 23.29 2.65
N PRO A 34 18.44 23.16 1.39
CA PRO A 34 18.05 24.02 0.25
C PRO A 34 16.67 23.74 -0.37
N TRP A 35 15.84 22.85 0.19
CA TRP A 35 14.58 22.42 -0.44
C TRP A 35 13.37 23.35 -0.15
N ARG A 36 13.52 24.38 0.69
CA ARG A 36 12.42 25.33 1.00
C ARG A 36 12.10 26.36 -0.09
N ASN A 37 12.84 26.40 -1.20
CA ASN A 37 12.72 27.44 -2.24
C ASN A 37 12.38 26.90 -3.65
N ARG A 38 11.44 25.95 -3.79
CA ARG A 38 10.85 25.62 -5.11
C ARG A 38 9.56 26.44 -5.34
N PRO A 39 9.39 27.09 -6.51
CA PRO A 39 8.24 27.96 -6.83
C PRO A 39 6.91 27.22 -7.08
N TYR A 40 6.89 25.88 -7.06
CA TYR A 40 5.69 25.08 -7.32
C TYR A 40 4.68 25.03 -6.15
N CYS A 41 5.03 25.54 -4.96
CA CYS A 41 4.19 25.41 -3.76
C CYS A 41 3.19 26.57 -3.52
N ARG A 42 3.13 27.60 -4.37
CA ARG A 42 2.24 28.76 -4.12
C ARG A 42 0.78 28.60 -4.56
N ASP A 43 0.44 27.59 -5.36
CA ASP A 43 -0.93 27.37 -5.87
C ASP A 43 -1.63 26.08 -5.36
N LEU A 44 -0.99 25.35 -4.43
CA LEU A 44 -1.56 24.14 -3.80
C LEU A 44 -2.82 24.41 -2.95
N GLY A 45 -3.07 25.68 -2.58
CA GLY A 45 -4.25 26.09 -1.81
C GLY A 45 -5.60 25.90 -2.52
N ARG A 46 -5.62 25.52 -3.82
CA ARG A 46 -6.85 25.29 -4.60
C ARG A 46 -7.20 23.82 -4.86
N PHE A 47 -6.39 22.85 -4.43
CA PHE A 47 -6.54 21.45 -4.86
C PHE A 47 -6.70 20.40 -3.74
N LEU A 48 -7.02 20.79 -2.52
CA LEU A 48 -7.15 19.87 -1.38
C LEU A 48 -8.61 19.51 -1.08
N LYS A 49 -9.11 18.50 -1.79
CA LYS A 49 -10.18 17.58 -1.34
C LYS A 49 -9.65 16.15 -1.66
N PHE A 50 -10.42 15.08 -1.46
CA PHE A 50 -10.12 13.70 -1.94
C PHE A 50 -9.35 12.75 -0.99
N TRP A 51 -10.08 12.14 -0.05
CA TRP A 51 -9.90 10.74 0.37
C TRP A 51 -11.21 10.22 1.00
N ARG A 52 -11.71 9.05 0.56
CA ARG A 52 -12.77 8.27 1.25
C ARG A 52 -12.86 6.86 0.65
N PHE A 53 -12.91 5.82 1.48
CA PHE A 53 -13.35 4.47 1.07
C PHE A 53 -14.86 4.44 0.75
N PRO A 54 -15.32 3.74 -0.31
CA PRO A 54 -16.74 3.76 -0.67
C PRO A 54 -17.60 2.86 0.24
N HIS A 55 -18.53 3.46 0.98
CA HIS A 55 -19.78 2.82 1.41
C HIS A 55 -20.99 3.68 0.95
N ARG A 56 -22.03 3.04 0.41
CA ARG A 56 -23.19 3.66 -0.29
C ARG A 56 -24.07 4.55 0.61
N LEU A 57 -24.53 5.70 0.10
CA LEU A 57 -25.94 6.11 -0.20
C LEU A 57 -26.07 7.62 -0.53
N ALA A 58 -27.23 8.04 -1.01
CA ALA A 58 -27.44 9.12 -2.00
C ALA A 58 -28.11 10.43 -1.48
N HIS A 59 -28.07 11.45 -2.36
CA HIS A 59 -28.87 12.70 -2.49
C HIS A 59 -28.74 13.84 -1.45
N LEU A 60 -28.27 15.01 -1.91
CA LEU A 60 -28.91 16.34 -1.74
C LEU A 60 -28.06 17.43 -2.45
N THR A 61 -28.72 18.51 -2.88
CA THR A 61 -28.13 19.68 -3.58
C THR A 61 -28.28 20.93 -2.70
N ILE A 62 -27.62 22.05 -3.08
CA ILE A 62 -27.79 23.48 -2.65
C ILE A 62 -26.61 24.01 -1.77
N PRO A 63 -26.34 25.33 -1.65
CA PRO A 63 -25.71 26.32 -2.56
C PRO A 63 -24.27 26.74 -2.11
N LEU A 64 -23.62 27.71 -2.77
CA LEU A 64 -22.28 28.25 -2.46
C LEU A 64 -22.29 29.42 -1.46
N PRO A 65 -21.32 29.52 -0.50
CA PRO A 65 -21.03 30.76 0.23
C PRO A 65 -19.58 31.29 0.04
N SER A 66 -19.33 32.45 0.66
CA SER A 66 -18.30 33.48 0.39
C SER A 66 -16.99 33.36 1.21
N HIS A 67 -16.11 34.34 1.01
CA HIS A 67 -14.63 34.28 1.02
C HIS A 67 -13.88 34.15 2.37
N ASP A 68 -14.54 33.95 3.52
CA ASP A 68 -13.91 34.02 4.86
C ASP A 68 -13.84 32.68 5.66
N GLU A 69 -14.09 31.52 5.03
CA GLU A 69 -14.07 30.19 5.69
C GLU A 69 -12.81 29.36 5.39
N VAL A 70 -11.61 29.83 5.76
CA VAL A 70 -10.35 29.03 5.58
C VAL A 70 -10.11 28.03 6.73
N SER A 71 -10.79 28.18 7.87
CA SER A 71 -10.61 27.29 9.05
C SER A 71 -11.73 26.24 9.23
N ALA A 72 -12.69 26.16 8.32
CA ALA A 72 -13.78 25.18 8.35
C ALA A 72 -13.73 24.26 7.11
N MET A 73 -12.68 23.44 6.99
CA MET A 73 -12.57 22.43 5.92
C MET A 73 -13.63 21.32 6.10
N THR A 74 -14.83 21.56 5.59
CA THR A 74 -15.87 20.54 5.38
C THR A 74 -15.75 19.98 3.96
N TRP A 75 -15.62 18.65 3.89
CA TRP A 75 -15.29 17.90 2.67
C TRP A 75 -16.55 17.61 1.86
N THR A 76 -16.85 18.46 0.87
CA THR A 76 -17.89 18.17 -0.13
C THR A 76 -17.30 17.38 -1.30
N PRO A 77 -17.92 16.26 -1.73
CA PRO A 77 -17.42 15.43 -2.82
C PRO A 77 -17.48 16.18 -4.16
N LEU A 78 -16.40 16.10 -4.96
CA LEU A 78 -16.56 16.28 -6.40
C LEU A 78 -17.51 15.18 -6.88
N ARG A 79 -18.47 15.56 -7.71
CA ARG A 79 -19.32 14.65 -8.46
C ARG A 79 -18.49 13.45 -8.94
N CYS A 80 -18.94 12.26 -8.54
CA CYS A 80 -18.43 10.98 -8.96
C CYS A 80 -18.49 10.86 -10.50
N LEU A 81 -17.48 11.38 -11.20
CA LEU A 81 -17.12 10.80 -12.48
C LEU A 81 -16.61 9.42 -12.11
N ARG A 82 -17.41 8.38 -12.30
CA ARG A 82 -16.86 7.03 -12.42
C ARG A 82 -16.07 7.06 -13.72
N PRO A 83 -14.73 7.23 -13.66
CA PRO A 83 -13.96 7.36 -14.89
C PRO A 83 -14.22 6.12 -15.74
N ARG A 84 -14.44 6.32 -17.04
CA ARG A 84 -14.60 5.19 -17.96
C ARG A 84 -13.25 4.56 -18.30
N LEU A 85 -12.16 5.26 -18.01
CA LEU A 85 -10.79 4.94 -18.35
C LEU A 85 -9.86 5.37 -17.21
N CYS A 86 -9.07 4.44 -16.69
CA CYS A 86 -8.13 4.65 -15.59
C CYS A 86 -6.75 4.11 -15.91
N ILE A 87 -5.75 4.78 -15.37
CA ILE A 87 -4.36 4.38 -15.34
C ILE A 87 -4.03 4.03 -13.90
N GLY A 88 -3.64 2.79 -13.65
CA GLY A 88 -2.99 2.42 -12.40
C GLY A 88 -1.48 2.46 -12.59
N LEU A 89 -0.80 3.18 -11.71
CA LEU A 89 0.65 3.34 -11.74
C LEU A 89 1.25 2.77 -10.45
N ASP A 90 2.00 1.68 -10.60
CA ASP A 90 2.80 1.03 -9.56
C ASP A 90 4.24 1.58 -9.63
N LEU A 91 4.65 2.25 -8.55
CA LEU A 91 5.92 2.96 -8.40
C LEU A 91 6.75 2.26 -7.33
N ALA A 92 7.76 1.49 -7.76
CA ALA A 92 8.70 0.81 -6.87
C ALA A 92 10.14 1.23 -7.18
N PRO A 93 11.09 1.08 -6.23
CA PRO A 93 12.41 1.72 -6.28
C PRO A 93 13.17 1.65 -7.61
N GLN A 94 13.09 0.53 -8.32
CA GLN A 94 13.78 0.32 -9.60
C GLN A 94 12.83 0.04 -10.77
N ARG A 95 11.52 0.13 -10.57
CA ARG A 95 10.53 -0.30 -11.56
C ARG A 95 9.27 0.56 -11.55
N LEU A 96 8.81 0.86 -12.76
CA LEU A 96 7.55 1.54 -13.03
C LEU A 96 6.66 0.58 -13.78
N ARG A 97 5.42 0.41 -13.32
CA ARG A 97 4.41 -0.36 -14.05
C ARG A 97 3.14 0.41 -14.23
N LEU A 98 2.59 0.29 -15.42
CA LEU A 98 1.38 0.94 -15.84
C LEU A 98 0.37 -0.10 -16.31
N ALA A 99 -0.88 0.06 -15.86
CA ALA A 99 -2.03 -0.61 -16.44
C ALA A 99 -3.07 0.44 -16.86
N LEU A 100 -3.43 0.45 -18.15
CA LEU A 100 -4.55 1.22 -18.66
C LEU A 100 -5.78 0.31 -18.72
N ALA A 101 -6.82 0.64 -17.99
CA ALA A 101 -8.06 -0.13 -17.94
C ALA A 101 -9.29 0.72 -18.23
N ARG A 102 -10.31 0.13 -18.84
CA ARG A 102 -11.61 0.77 -19.08
C ARG A 102 -12.76 -0.03 -18.50
N ARG A 103 -13.87 0.66 -18.24
CA ARG A 103 -15.13 0.01 -17.89
C ARG A 103 -15.87 -0.45 -19.15
N ARG A 104 -16.27 -1.72 -19.20
CA ARG A 104 -17.07 -2.31 -20.30
C ARG A 104 -18.32 -2.98 -19.71
N GLY A 105 -19.36 -2.17 -19.47
CA GLY A 105 -20.59 -2.64 -18.82
C GLY A 105 -20.34 -3.05 -17.37
N ARG A 106 -20.56 -4.33 -17.05
CA ARG A 106 -20.25 -4.92 -15.73
C ARG A 106 -18.81 -5.44 -15.61
N GLN A 107 -18.12 -5.60 -16.73
CA GLN A 107 -16.73 -6.04 -16.78
C GLN A 107 -15.79 -4.83 -16.83
N ARG A 108 -14.52 -5.07 -16.55
CA ARG A 108 -13.44 -4.10 -16.75
C ARG A 108 -12.39 -4.74 -17.63
N GLU A 109 -11.88 -3.96 -18.57
CA GLU A 109 -10.97 -4.45 -19.60
C GLU A 109 -9.63 -3.71 -19.50
N VAL A 110 -8.54 -4.45 -19.34
CA VAL A 110 -7.18 -3.92 -19.41
C VAL A 110 -6.81 -3.80 -20.88
N LEU A 111 -6.56 -2.57 -21.30
CA LEU A 111 -6.21 -2.21 -22.68
C LEU A 111 -4.71 -2.33 -22.92
N ARG A 112 -3.89 -2.01 -21.92
CA ARG A 112 -2.44 -1.99 -22.05
C ARG A 112 -1.75 -2.22 -20.71
N LEU A 113 -0.64 -2.95 -20.77
CA LEU A 113 0.36 -3.06 -19.72
C LEU A 113 1.68 -2.53 -20.26
N ALA A 114 2.40 -1.74 -19.47
CA ALA A 114 3.71 -1.23 -19.86
C ALA A 114 4.60 -1.04 -18.64
N GLN A 115 5.91 -1.28 -18.78
CA GLN A 115 6.87 -1.08 -17.71
C GLN A 115 8.09 -0.32 -18.19
N ALA A 116 8.74 0.38 -17.26
CA ALA A 116 10.05 0.98 -17.43
C ALA A 116 10.90 0.71 -16.18
N ALA A 117 12.21 0.72 -16.33
CA ALA A 117 13.10 0.76 -15.18
C ALA A 117 13.14 2.18 -14.61
N LEU A 118 13.21 2.31 -13.28
CA LEU A 118 13.61 3.57 -12.65
C LEU A 118 15.11 3.54 -12.32
N PRO A 119 15.81 4.67 -12.51
CA PRO A 119 17.10 4.89 -11.88
C PRO A 119 17.05 4.67 -10.37
N ASP A 120 18.16 4.18 -9.81
CA ASP A 120 18.30 4.02 -8.35
C ASP A 120 18.18 5.37 -7.63
N GLY A 121 17.57 5.33 -6.45
CA GLY A 121 17.50 6.47 -5.54
C GLY A 121 16.42 7.50 -5.86
N LEU A 122 15.56 7.28 -6.88
CA LEU A 122 14.40 8.15 -7.15
C LEU A 122 13.25 7.97 -6.15
N LEU A 123 13.25 6.84 -5.45
CA LEU A 123 12.32 6.52 -4.38
C LEU A 123 13.11 6.05 -3.16
N GLN A 124 12.78 6.59 -1.99
CA GLN A 124 13.37 6.16 -0.72
C GLN A 124 12.25 5.97 0.30
N ASP A 125 12.14 4.75 0.86
CA ASP A 125 11.09 4.36 1.81
C ASP A 125 9.65 4.66 1.33
N GLY A 126 9.45 4.74 0.01
CA GLY A 126 8.17 5.03 -0.64
C GLY A 126 7.90 6.53 -0.90
N GLN A 127 8.81 7.42 -0.52
CA GLN A 127 8.79 8.85 -0.84
C GLN A 127 9.49 9.14 -2.17
N ILE A 128 9.09 10.21 -2.86
CA ILE A 128 9.68 10.62 -4.14
C ILE A 128 10.81 11.60 -3.84
N THR A 129 12.05 11.22 -4.13
CA THR A 129 13.23 12.06 -3.85
C THR A 129 13.50 13.06 -4.97
N ASP A 130 13.20 12.68 -6.22
CA ASP A 130 13.32 13.53 -7.40
C ASP A 130 12.09 13.38 -8.30
N LEU A 131 11.14 14.31 -8.11
CA LEU A 131 9.89 14.36 -8.85
C LEU A 131 10.10 14.50 -10.36
N ASP A 132 11.06 15.32 -10.78
CA ASP A 132 11.29 15.64 -12.19
C ASP A 132 11.78 14.39 -12.92
N ALA A 133 12.70 13.64 -12.31
CA ALA A 133 13.19 12.38 -12.84
C ALA A 133 12.08 11.30 -12.92
N VAL A 134 11.24 11.19 -11.88
CA VAL A 134 10.10 10.25 -11.91
C VAL A 134 9.10 10.63 -13.01
N VAL A 135 8.81 11.92 -13.20
CA VAL A 135 7.95 12.41 -14.28
C VAL A 135 8.52 12.04 -15.65
N GLN A 136 9.82 12.23 -15.87
CA GLN A 136 10.47 11.85 -17.12
C GLN A 136 10.42 10.34 -17.37
N ALA A 137 10.54 9.51 -16.33
CA ALA A 137 10.38 8.06 -16.45
C ALA A 137 8.93 7.65 -16.79
N CYS A 138 7.93 8.39 -16.29
CA CYS A 138 6.53 8.11 -16.53
C CYS A 138 6.03 8.48 -17.93
N ARG A 139 6.50 9.60 -18.49
CA ARG A 139 6.03 10.16 -19.78
C ARG A 139 6.05 9.15 -20.95
N PRO A 140 7.15 8.40 -21.20
CA PRO A 140 7.19 7.42 -22.27
C PRO A 140 6.17 6.29 -22.12
N LEU A 141 5.74 5.96 -20.90
CA LEU A 141 4.70 4.96 -20.68
C LEU A 141 3.30 5.53 -20.95
N LEU A 142 3.08 6.82 -20.72
CA LEU A 142 1.79 7.49 -20.82
C LEU A 142 1.50 8.01 -22.24
N ASP A 143 2.39 8.82 -22.79
CA ASP A 143 2.14 9.64 -23.98
C ASP A 143 1.79 8.86 -25.26
N PRO A 144 2.45 7.73 -25.61
CA PRO A 144 2.17 7.05 -26.87
C PRO A 144 0.85 6.26 -26.87
N ALA A 145 0.20 6.05 -25.73
CA ALA A 145 -0.89 5.09 -25.63
C ALA A 145 -2.03 5.42 -24.66
N CYS A 146 -1.91 6.47 -23.84
CA CYS A 146 -2.89 6.80 -22.82
C CYS A 146 -3.61 8.11 -23.13
N PRO A 147 -4.93 8.08 -23.45
CA PRO A 147 -5.73 9.29 -23.70
C PRO A 147 -5.63 10.29 -22.55
N ALA A 148 -5.42 11.58 -22.82
CA ALA A 148 -5.19 12.63 -21.81
C ALA A 148 -6.21 12.64 -20.66
N GLN A 149 -7.47 12.33 -20.97
CA GLN A 149 -8.60 12.28 -20.02
C GLN A 149 -8.64 11.04 -19.12
N ALA A 150 -7.73 10.07 -19.30
CA ALA A 150 -7.67 8.91 -18.42
C ALA A 150 -7.28 9.33 -17.00
N ALA A 151 -8.09 8.93 -16.01
CA ALA A 151 -7.83 9.25 -14.62
C ALA A 151 -6.67 8.40 -14.08
N LEU A 152 -5.83 8.99 -13.24
CA LEU A 152 -4.67 8.35 -12.65
C LEU A 152 -5.02 7.82 -11.27
N VAL A 153 -4.53 6.63 -10.93
CA VAL A 153 -4.56 6.08 -9.57
C VAL A 153 -3.12 5.76 -9.19
N LEU A 154 -2.66 6.37 -8.10
CA LEU A 154 -1.32 6.11 -7.55
C LEU A 154 -1.48 5.36 -6.23
N GLY A 155 -0.68 4.33 -6.03
CA GLY A 155 -0.66 3.59 -4.77
C GLY A 155 0.03 4.38 -3.66
N MET A 156 -0.41 4.14 -2.42
CA MET A 156 0.33 4.48 -1.23
C MET A 156 1.08 3.25 -0.70
N PRO A 157 2.42 3.21 -0.78
CA PRO A 157 3.21 2.11 -0.29
C PRO A 157 3.02 1.92 1.20
N ARG A 158 2.98 0.65 1.62
CA ARG A 158 2.82 0.27 3.03
C ARG A 158 3.93 0.85 3.92
N THR A 159 5.13 1.06 3.38
CA THR A 159 6.26 1.68 4.10
C THR A 159 6.00 3.14 4.48
N CYS A 160 5.08 3.83 3.78
CA CYS A 160 4.66 5.19 4.09
C CYS A 160 3.42 5.25 4.99
N LEU A 161 2.89 4.10 5.42
CA LEU A 161 1.63 4.00 6.14
C LEU A 161 1.84 3.44 7.55
N SER A 162 1.24 4.14 8.51
CA SER A 162 1.05 3.64 9.87
C SER A 162 -0.38 3.15 10.02
N VAL A 163 -0.58 1.94 10.57
CA VAL A 163 -1.91 1.36 10.76
C VAL A 163 -2.16 1.08 12.23
N GLN A 164 -3.32 1.49 12.73
CA GLN A 164 -3.72 1.29 14.12
C GLN A 164 -5.14 0.75 14.20
N ARG A 165 -5.38 -0.14 15.17
CA ARG A 165 -6.73 -0.60 15.50
C ARG A 165 -7.33 0.33 16.53
N LEU A 166 -8.50 0.88 16.24
CA LEU A 166 -9.25 1.70 17.18
C LEU A 166 -10.63 1.08 17.46
N VAL A 167 -11.19 1.44 18.61
CA VAL A 167 -12.53 1.06 19.03
C VAL A 167 -13.24 2.36 19.41
N LEU A 168 -14.27 2.72 18.65
CA LEU A 168 -15.00 3.97 18.82
C LEU A 168 -16.44 3.69 19.26
N PRO A 169 -17.12 4.63 19.95
CA PRO A 169 -18.53 4.47 20.32
C PRO A 169 -19.43 4.13 19.13
N ALA A 170 -20.40 3.25 19.35
CA ALA A 170 -21.42 2.93 18.37
C ALA A 170 -22.32 4.14 18.07
N GLY A 171 -22.81 4.24 16.83
CA GLY A 171 -23.74 5.30 16.41
C GLY A 171 -23.10 6.58 15.88
N SER A 172 -21.78 6.73 15.97
CA SER A 172 -21.06 7.87 15.39
C SER A 172 -21.21 7.93 13.86
N SER A 173 -21.55 9.11 13.35
CA SER A 173 -21.54 9.40 11.91
C SER A 173 -20.12 9.28 11.33
N ASP A 174 -20.01 9.20 10.00
CA ASP A 174 -18.70 9.04 9.36
C ASP A 174 -17.74 10.21 9.66
N TRP A 175 -18.29 11.42 9.82
CA TRP A 175 -17.54 12.63 10.16
C TRP A 175 -17.05 12.61 11.61
N GLU A 176 -17.94 12.27 12.55
CA GLU A 176 -17.58 12.13 13.97
C GLU A 176 -16.52 11.04 14.16
N ARG A 177 -16.66 9.91 13.45
CA ARG A 177 -15.64 8.86 13.45
C ARG A 177 -14.30 9.38 12.96
N LEU A 178 -14.24 10.12 11.85
CA LEU A 178 -12.97 10.67 11.36
C LEU A 178 -12.34 11.64 12.36
N ALA A 179 -13.14 12.52 12.97
CA ALA A 179 -12.66 13.44 14.00
C ALA A 179 -12.07 12.70 15.20
N GLN A 180 -12.74 11.63 15.64
CA GLN A 180 -12.25 10.79 16.72
C GLN A 180 -11.00 10.00 16.33
N VAL A 181 -10.95 9.42 15.13
CA VAL A 181 -9.73 8.77 14.60
C VAL A 181 -8.54 9.72 14.65
N ARG A 182 -8.72 10.98 14.23
CA ARG A 182 -7.67 12.00 14.30
C ARG A 182 -7.20 12.28 15.73
N ALA A 183 -8.13 12.37 16.68
CA ALA A 183 -7.80 12.58 18.09
C ALA A 183 -7.01 11.38 18.66
N GLU A 184 -7.49 10.16 18.42
CA GLU A 184 -6.84 8.92 18.88
C GLU A 184 -5.45 8.76 18.25
N MET A 185 -5.33 8.93 16.93
CA MET A 185 -4.05 8.84 16.22
C MET A 185 -3.03 9.88 16.71
N SER A 186 -3.50 11.08 17.07
CA SER A 186 -2.62 12.10 17.65
C SER A 186 -2.01 11.65 18.98
N ALA A 187 -2.70 10.83 19.77
CA ALA A 187 -2.15 10.27 21.01
C ALA A 187 -0.99 9.28 20.75
N TYR A 188 -0.92 8.69 19.55
CA TYR A 188 0.19 7.87 19.08
C TYR A 188 1.32 8.68 18.41
N GLY A 189 1.27 10.01 18.48
CA GLY A 189 2.26 10.89 17.84
C GLY A 189 2.04 11.13 16.36
N LEU A 190 0.89 10.71 15.82
CA LEU A 190 0.51 10.97 14.43
C LEU A 190 -0.40 12.21 14.41
N ALA A 191 0.19 13.40 14.39
CA ALA A 191 -0.58 14.64 14.43
C ALA A 191 -1.29 14.92 13.07
N PRO A 192 -2.55 15.41 13.05
CA PRO A 192 -3.25 15.74 11.80
C PRO A 192 -2.61 16.85 10.96
N ALA A 193 -1.70 17.65 11.53
CA ALA A 193 -0.93 18.65 10.78
C ALA A 193 0.12 18.00 9.86
N ASP A 194 0.69 16.88 10.30
CA ASP A 194 1.80 16.21 9.61
C ASP A 194 1.36 14.93 8.88
N HIS A 195 0.15 14.46 9.16
CA HIS A 195 -0.38 13.21 8.63
C HIS A 195 -1.80 13.35 8.08
N VAL A 196 -2.00 12.73 6.92
CA VAL A 196 -3.32 12.49 6.35
C VAL A 196 -3.83 11.16 6.88
N MET A 197 -5.07 11.14 7.39
CA MET A 197 -5.65 9.96 8.01
C MET A 197 -7.00 9.61 7.42
N ASP A 198 -7.29 8.31 7.40
CA ASP A 198 -8.64 7.79 7.20
C ASP A 198 -8.76 6.41 7.85
N TYR A 199 -9.95 5.80 7.73
CA TYR A 199 -10.26 4.53 8.35
C TYR A 199 -11.13 3.61 7.49
N ARG A 200 -11.12 2.33 7.86
CA ARG A 200 -12.03 1.29 7.40
C ARG A 200 -12.67 0.64 8.61
N VAL A 201 -13.99 0.59 8.63
CA VAL A 201 -14.73 -0.11 9.68
C VAL A 201 -14.47 -1.62 9.55
N ALA A 202 -14.09 -2.25 10.66
CA ALA A 202 -13.98 -3.70 10.71
C ALA A 202 -15.39 -4.32 10.82
N PRO A 203 -15.61 -5.56 10.38
CA PRO A 203 -16.92 -6.20 10.49
C PRO A 203 -17.46 -6.15 11.92
N ALA A 204 -18.69 -5.65 12.07
CA ALA A 204 -19.28 -5.41 13.38
C ALA A 204 -19.54 -6.70 14.15
N ARG A 205 -19.30 -6.67 15.47
CA ARG A 205 -19.87 -7.64 16.41
C ARG A 205 -21.14 -7.03 17.00
N ALA A 206 -22.22 -7.81 17.09
CA ALA A 206 -23.52 -7.32 17.51
C ALA A 206 -23.46 -6.66 18.92
N GLY A 207 -24.04 -5.46 19.05
CA GLY A 207 -24.28 -4.79 20.33
C GLY A 207 -23.09 -4.06 20.98
N GLN A 208 -22.00 -3.78 20.25
CA GLN A 208 -20.77 -3.19 20.80
C GLN A 208 -20.23 -2.03 19.96
N ASP A 209 -19.26 -1.31 20.54
CA ASP A 209 -18.41 -0.30 19.91
C ASP A 209 -17.93 -0.71 18.51
N VAL A 210 -17.73 0.30 17.66
CA VAL A 210 -17.25 0.14 16.29
C VAL A 210 -15.74 -0.05 16.30
N SER A 211 -15.29 -1.28 16.03
CA SER A 211 -13.89 -1.53 15.70
C SER A 211 -13.57 -1.03 14.30
N LEU A 212 -12.44 -0.34 14.15
CA LEU A 212 -11.94 0.10 12.85
C LEU A 212 -10.43 -0.04 12.76
N TRP A 213 -9.95 0.00 11.53
CA TRP A 213 -8.55 0.19 11.21
C TRP A 213 -8.36 1.63 10.73
N ALA A 214 -7.39 2.34 11.28
CA ALA A 214 -7.02 3.69 10.89
C ALA A 214 -5.65 3.67 10.22
N TRP A 215 -5.55 4.33 9.06
CA TRP A 215 -4.30 4.54 8.34
C TRP A 215 -3.88 5.99 8.50
N ALA A 216 -2.58 6.21 8.67
CA ALA A 216 -1.97 7.52 8.62
C ALA A 216 -0.81 7.49 7.61
N ALA A 217 -0.83 8.42 6.67
CA ALA A 217 0.27 8.69 5.75
C ALA A 217 0.88 10.05 6.10
N SER A 218 2.20 10.20 5.96
CA SER A 218 2.80 11.54 6.06
C SER A 218 2.23 12.46 4.97
N SER A 219 1.91 13.70 5.32
CA SER A 219 1.46 14.72 4.38
C SER A 219 2.43 14.88 3.21
N LEU A 220 3.74 14.79 3.45
CA LEU A 220 4.77 14.86 2.41
C LEU A 220 4.60 13.76 1.36
N ALA A 221 4.40 12.50 1.79
CA ALA A 221 4.24 11.37 0.87
C ALA A 221 2.97 11.47 0.01
N VAL A 222 1.93 12.13 0.53
CA VAL A 222 0.68 12.43 -0.19
C VAL A 222 0.92 13.57 -1.17
N GLU A 223 1.56 14.66 -0.73
CA GLU A 223 1.89 15.83 -1.55
C GLU A 223 2.77 15.45 -2.75
N ASP A 224 3.77 14.59 -2.56
CA ASP A 224 4.62 14.07 -3.65
C ASP A 224 3.79 13.43 -4.77
N ARG A 225 2.76 12.67 -4.41
CA ARG A 225 1.89 11.97 -5.38
C ARG A 225 0.88 12.90 -6.03
N LEU A 226 0.39 13.89 -5.29
CA LEU A 226 -0.42 14.98 -5.86
C LEU A 226 0.41 15.77 -6.89
N ALA A 227 1.66 16.10 -6.54
CA ALA A 227 2.59 16.80 -7.40
C ALA A 227 2.92 15.97 -8.65
N LEU A 228 3.14 14.65 -8.50
CA LEU A 228 3.33 13.74 -9.62
C LEU A 228 2.12 13.72 -10.55
N ALA A 229 0.91 13.56 -10.02
CA ALA A 229 -0.30 13.57 -10.85
C ALA A 229 -0.47 14.90 -11.62
N ALA A 230 -0.22 16.03 -10.94
CA ALA A 230 -0.27 17.36 -11.55
C ALA A 230 0.78 17.52 -12.66
N ALA A 231 2.03 17.10 -12.43
CA ALA A 231 3.13 17.19 -13.39
C ALA A 231 2.95 16.27 -14.61
N LEU A 232 2.21 15.16 -14.45
CA LEU A 232 1.78 14.29 -15.54
C LEU A 232 0.53 14.79 -16.27
N HIS A 233 -0.05 15.91 -15.82
CA HIS A 233 -1.31 16.47 -16.34
C HIS A 233 -2.45 15.44 -16.37
N ARG A 234 -2.56 14.61 -15.32
CA ARG A 234 -3.61 13.60 -15.19
C ARG A 234 -4.52 13.92 -14.00
N PRO A 235 -5.84 13.80 -14.14
CA PRO A 235 -6.72 13.92 -12.99
C PRO A 235 -6.51 12.71 -12.08
N LEU A 236 -6.17 12.95 -10.82
CA LEU A 236 -6.01 11.89 -9.83
C LEU A 236 -7.38 11.42 -9.34
N ALA A 237 -7.67 10.13 -9.54
CA ALA A 237 -8.92 9.50 -9.13
C ALA A 237 -8.86 9.00 -7.68
N ALA A 238 -7.74 8.43 -7.25
CA ALA A 238 -7.57 7.87 -5.91
C ALA A 238 -6.10 7.69 -5.52
N LEU A 239 -5.87 7.63 -4.20
CA LEU A 239 -4.58 7.30 -3.55
C LEU A 239 -4.75 6.15 -2.53
N PRO A 240 -5.15 4.93 -2.93
CA PRO A 240 -5.40 3.84 -1.99
C PRO A 240 -4.09 3.27 -1.41
N PRO A 241 -4.10 2.67 -0.20
CA PRO A 241 -3.03 1.78 0.24
C PRO A 241 -2.84 0.65 -0.78
N GLU A 242 -1.59 0.41 -1.19
CA GLU A 242 -1.27 -0.57 -2.24
C GLU A 242 -1.67 -2.00 -1.84
N ASP A 243 -1.38 -2.34 -0.59
CA ASP A 243 -1.65 -3.63 0.03
C ASP A 243 -3.15 -3.92 0.11
N GLU A 244 -3.96 -2.97 0.63
CA GLU A 244 -5.42 -3.11 0.65
C GLU A 244 -5.99 -3.17 -0.77
N CYS A 245 -5.47 -2.35 -1.69
CA CYS A 245 -5.94 -2.34 -3.08
C CYS A 245 -5.67 -3.69 -3.77
N LEU A 246 -4.48 -4.26 -3.58
CA LEU A 246 -4.11 -5.55 -4.15
C LEU A 246 -4.86 -6.70 -3.45
N GLY A 247 -5.01 -6.62 -2.13
CA GLY A 247 -5.77 -7.56 -1.32
C GLY A 247 -7.23 -7.65 -1.74
N ASP A 248 -7.89 -6.51 -1.93
CA ASP A 248 -9.27 -6.41 -2.44
C ASP A 248 -9.40 -6.96 -3.86
N PHE A 249 -8.37 -6.77 -4.69
CA PHE A 249 -8.37 -7.17 -6.08
C PHE A 249 -8.18 -8.69 -6.26
N LEU A 250 -7.24 -9.29 -5.54
CA LEU A 250 -6.88 -10.71 -5.71
C LEU A 250 -7.71 -11.66 -4.83
N ARG A 251 -8.33 -11.16 -3.75
CA ARG A 251 -9.20 -11.98 -2.88
C ARG A 251 -10.66 -11.71 -3.20
N PRO A 252 -11.42 -12.72 -3.68
CA PRO A 252 -12.85 -12.59 -3.82
C PRO A 252 -13.49 -12.22 -2.47
N ALA A 253 -14.40 -11.24 -2.45
CA ALA A 253 -15.05 -10.78 -1.22
C ALA A 253 -15.73 -11.92 -0.43
N ALA A 254 -16.25 -12.93 -1.13
CA ALA A 254 -16.89 -14.10 -0.52
C ALA A 254 -15.91 -15.00 0.27
N SER A 255 -14.62 -14.95 -0.03
CA SER A 255 -13.60 -15.80 0.59
C SER A 255 -12.52 -15.02 1.35
N ALA A 256 -12.54 -13.69 1.31
CA ALA A 256 -11.55 -12.82 1.95
C ALA A 256 -11.36 -13.09 3.46
N ALA A 257 -12.42 -13.48 4.17
CA ALA A 257 -12.36 -13.81 5.60
C ALA A 257 -11.58 -15.11 5.90
N HIS A 258 -11.44 -16.01 4.93
CA HIS A 258 -10.86 -17.35 5.12
C HIS A 258 -9.60 -17.61 4.31
N ASP A 259 -9.34 -16.78 3.29
CA ASP A 259 -8.14 -16.83 2.48
C ASP A 259 -7.07 -15.87 3.01
N ALA A 260 -5.81 -16.29 2.89
CA ALA A 260 -4.67 -15.42 3.07
C ALA A 260 -4.07 -15.05 1.71
N LEU A 261 -3.59 -13.82 1.54
CA LEU A 261 -2.80 -13.38 0.40
C LEU A 261 -1.38 -13.09 0.87
N LEU A 262 -0.42 -13.81 0.32
CA LEU A 262 1.01 -13.58 0.49
C LEU A 262 1.54 -12.89 -0.75
N HIS A 263 1.98 -11.64 -0.58
CA HIS A 263 2.68 -10.88 -1.60
C HIS A 263 4.18 -10.96 -1.34
N LEU A 264 4.93 -11.44 -2.33
CA LEU A 264 6.38 -11.56 -2.30
C LEU A 264 7.00 -10.67 -3.36
N ASP A 265 7.67 -9.62 -2.90
CA ASP A 265 8.39 -8.67 -3.72
C ASP A 265 9.75 -8.34 -3.08
N PRO A 266 10.81 -8.06 -3.87
CA PRO A 266 12.11 -7.72 -3.31
C PRO A 266 12.06 -6.50 -2.37
N ASP A 267 11.22 -5.52 -2.71
CA ASP A 267 11.16 -4.23 -2.03
C ASP A 267 10.24 -4.29 -0.80
N ASP A 268 9.06 -4.88 -0.94
CA ASP A 268 8.10 -5.03 0.15
C ASP A 268 7.32 -6.35 0.09
N SER A 269 7.61 -7.27 1.02
CA SER A 269 6.86 -8.52 1.16
C SER A 269 5.93 -8.44 2.36
N TRP A 270 4.69 -8.92 2.20
CA TRP A 270 3.66 -8.82 3.24
C TRP A 270 2.60 -9.92 3.13
N LEU A 271 1.86 -10.11 4.21
CA LEU A 271 0.74 -11.05 4.30
C LEU A 271 -0.54 -10.31 4.70
N ILE A 272 -1.63 -10.54 3.98
CA ILE A 272 -2.97 -10.19 4.44
C ILE A 272 -3.72 -11.47 4.79
N TYR A 273 -4.33 -11.52 5.97
CA TYR A 273 -5.17 -12.64 6.37
C TYR A 273 -6.48 -12.19 7.04
N GLY A 274 -7.61 -12.69 6.53
CA GLY A 274 -8.93 -12.27 6.97
C GLY A 274 -9.16 -10.78 6.70
N ASP A 275 -9.78 -10.08 7.67
CA ASP A 275 -10.07 -8.65 7.61
C ASP A 275 -8.98 -7.76 8.24
N THR A 276 -7.83 -8.35 8.57
CA THR A 276 -6.68 -7.62 9.12
C THR A 276 -5.92 -6.87 8.02
N PRO A 277 -5.31 -5.71 8.33
CA PRO A 277 -4.43 -5.02 7.40
C PRO A 277 -3.19 -5.87 7.10
N ALA A 278 -2.44 -5.49 6.06
CA ALA A 278 -1.25 -6.23 5.70
C ALA A 278 -0.18 -6.18 6.79
N GLN A 279 0.43 -7.33 7.03
CA GLN A 279 1.52 -7.50 7.97
C GLN A 279 2.81 -7.65 7.18
N GLY A 280 3.71 -6.67 7.33
CA GLY A 280 5.01 -6.68 6.67
C GLY A 280 5.88 -7.85 7.13
N LEU A 281 6.61 -8.46 6.20
CA LEU A 281 7.53 -9.55 6.45
C LEU A 281 8.97 -9.05 6.47
N ARG A 282 9.78 -9.61 7.36
CA ARG A 282 11.23 -9.41 7.44
C ARG A 282 11.96 -10.33 6.47
N TRP A 283 11.35 -11.43 6.06
CA TRP A 283 11.88 -12.35 5.08
C TRP A 283 12.30 -11.61 3.80
N ARG A 284 13.56 -11.83 3.40
CA ARG A 284 14.11 -11.33 2.14
C ARG A 284 14.57 -12.51 1.29
N PRO A 285 14.13 -12.60 0.02
CA PRO A 285 14.44 -13.74 -0.83
C PRO A 285 15.93 -13.91 -1.12
N ALA A 286 16.69 -12.81 -1.17
CA ALA A 286 18.13 -12.83 -1.41
C ALA A 286 18.94 -13.45 -0.27
N VAL A 287 18.39 -13.51 0.95
CA VAL A 287 19.14 -13.87 2.17
C VAL A 287 18.58 -15.14 2.82
N ALA A 288 17.29 -15.40 2.68
CA ALA A 288 16.59 -16.41 3.46
C ALA A 288 15.80 -17.38 2.55
N GLY A 289 16.00 -18.68 2.76
CA GLY A 289 15.28 -19.72 2.01
C GLY A 289 13.80 -19.87 2.42
N PRO A 290 13.05 -20.75 1.74
CA PRO A 290 11.61 -20.96 1.98
C PRO A 290 11.25 -21.37 3.42
N THR A 291 12.14 -22.08 4.13
CA THR A 291 11.90 -22.50 5.51
C THR A 291 11.87 -21.31 6.48
N ALA A 292 12.67 -20.28 6.25
CA ALA A 292 12.66 -19.06 7.06
C ALA A 292 11.35 -18.28 6.86
N LEU A 293 10.86 -18.21 5.62
CA LEU A 293 9.54 -17.64 5.31
C LEU A 293 8.43 -18.40 6.03
N LEU A 294 8.46 -19.73 6.01
CA LEU A 294 7.49 -20.55 6.73
C LEU A 294 7.52 -20.32 8.24
N ALA A 295 8.70 -20.18 8.84
CA ALA A 295 8.84 -19.91 10.27
C ALA A 295 8.25 -18.54 10.66
N GLU A 296 8.48 -17.52 9.85
CA GLU A 296 7.90 -16.19 10.05
C GLU A 296 6.38 -16.17 9.86
N LEU A 297 5.86 -16.90 8.88
CA LEU A 297 4.42 -16.96 8.59
C LEU A 297 3.64 -17.85 9.55
N ALA A 298 4.27 -18.85 10.18
CA ALA A 298 3.61 -19.80 11.06
C ALA A 298 2.72 -19.17 12.17
N PRO A 299 3.14 -18.11 12.88
CA PRO A 299 2.26 -17.43 13.84
C PRO A 299 1.14 -16.62 13.16
N LEU A 300 1.39 -16.06 11.97
CA LEU A 300 0.45 -15.18 11.28
C LEU A 300 -0.69 -15.95 10.60
N LEU A 301 -0.45 -17.21 10.24
CA LEU A 301 -1.42 -18.10 9.60
C LEU A 301 -2.24 -18.90 10.63
N ARG A 302 -2.49 -18.32 11.82
CA ARG A 302 -3.33 -18.89 12.88
C ARG A 302 -4.56 -18.00 13.11
N PRO A 303 -5.80 -18.52 13.00
CA PRO A 303 -6.16 -19.88 12.60
C PRO A 303 -5.73 -20.19 11.16
N LYS A 304 -5.64 -21.47 10.78
CA LYS A 304 -5.17 -21.88 9.45
C LYS A 304 -6.13 -21.39 8.35
N PRO A 305 -5.66 -20.66 7.31
CA PRO A 305 -6.53 -20.27 6.21
C PRO A 305 -6.98 -21.46 5.37
N GLN A 306 -8.10 -21.30 4.67
CA GLN A 306 -8.58 -22.30 3.70
C GLN A 306 -7.64 -22.39 2.49
N ARG A 307 -7.18 -21.24 1.99
CA ARG A 307 -6.23 -21.15 0.88
C ARG A 307 -5.21 -20.05 1.15
N LEU A 308 -3.99 -20.28 0.67
CA LEU A 308 -2.95 -19.26 0.61
C LEU A 308 -2.78 -18.85 -0.86
N LEU A 309 -3.21 -17.64 -1.19
CA LEU A 309 -3.01 -17.04 -2.50
C LEU A 309 -1.60 -16.44 -2.54
N LEU A 310 -0.87 -16.74 -3.59
CA LEU A 310 0.51 -16.31 -3.80
C LEU A 310 0.53 -15.28 -4.92
N ASP A 311 0.89 -14.06 -4.57
CA ASP A 311 1.30 -13.05 -5.54
C ASP A 311 2.82 -12.89 -5.45
N CYS A 312 3.53 -13.36 -6.46
CA CYS A 312 4.99 -13.41 -6.41
C CYS A 312 5.60 -12.66 -7.59
N HIS A 313 6.46 -11.71 -7.27
CA HIS A 313 7.29 -11.06 -8.24
C HIS A 313 8.41 -12.01 -8.72
N PRO A 314 8.71 -12.10 -10.03
CA PRO A 314 9.77 -12.98 -10.54
C PRO A 314 11.14 -12.71 -9.92
N ALA A 315 11.48 -11.45 -9.62
CA ALA A 315 12.75 -11.12 -8.96
C ALA A 315 12.78 -11.52 -7.47
N ALA A 316 11.61 -11.71 -6.82
CA ALA A 316 11.56 -12.26 -5.47
C ALA A 316 11.80 -13.77 -5.45
N LEU A 317 11.57 -14.46 -6.57
CA LEU A 317 11.76 -15.90 -6.70
C LEU A 317 12.51 -16.16 -8.02
N PRO A 318 13.82 -15.84 -8.09
CA PRO A 318 14.55 -15.73 -9.36
C PRO A 318 14.69 -17.06 -10.10
N THR A 319 14.56 -18.19 -9.39
CA THR A 319 14.61 -19.52 -9.99
C THR A 319 13.22 -19.93 -10.49
N HIS A 320 13.12 -20.42 -11.72
CA HIS A 320 11.87 -20.91 -12.30
C HIS A 320 11.14 -21.94 -11.40
N ASP A 321 11.90 -22.74 -10.65
CA ASP A 321 11.36 -23.78 -9.75
C ASP A 321 11.00 -23.27 -8.35
N ALA A 322 11.32 -22.02 -8.01
CA ALA A 322 11.14 -21.49 -6.66
C ALA A 322 9.65 -21.40 -6.26
N LEU A 323 8.75 -21.03 -7.17
CA LEU A 323 7.31 -21.00 -6.87
C LEU A 323 6.72 -22.41 -6.67
N PRO A 324 6.96 -23.41 -7.56
CA PRO A 324 6.60 -24.80 -7.28
C PRO A 324 7.17 -25.34 -5.96
N MET A 325 8.46 -25.07 -5.67
CA MET A 325 9.10 -25.49 -4.41
C MET A 325 8.44 -24.85 -3.20
N LEU A 326 8.15 -23.55 -3.25
CA LEU A 326 7.47 -22.83 -2.17
C LEU A 326 6.08 -23.42 -1.89
N ARG A 327 5.31 -23.71 -2.96
CA ARG A 327 3.99 -24.35 -2.84
C ARG A 327 4.09 -25.75 -2.22
N ALA A 328 5.08 -26.54 -2.64
CA ALA A 328 5.35 -27.86 -2.06
C ALA A 328 5.73 -27.75 -0.57
N ALA A 329 6.52 -26.74 -0.20
CA ALA A 329 6.90 -26.49 1.19
C ALA A 329 5.68 -26.12 2.06
N PHE A 330 4.79 -25.24 1.61
CA PHE A 330 3.54 -24.94 2.33
C PHE A 330 2.64 -26.17 2.49
N ALA A 331 2.52 -26.97 1.44
CA ALA A 331 1.74 -28.20 1.50
C ALA A 331 2.35 -29.21 2.48
N ARG A 332 3.67 -29.40 2.45
CA ARG A 332 4.38 -30.39 3.28
C ARG A 332 4.45 -29.98 4.75
N TYR A 333 4.81 -28.73 5.04
CA TYR A 333 5.16 -28.29 6.40
C TYR A 333 4.02 -27.56 7.12
N ALA A 334 3.12 -26.89 6.40
CA ALA A 334 1.97 -26.20 6.99
C ALA A 334 0.63 -26.90 6.69
N GLY A 335 0.64 -27.94 5.84
CA GLY A 335 -0.58 -28.57 5.32
C GLY A 335 -1.46 -27.58 4.54
N LEU A 336 -0.89 -26.50 4.03
CA LEU A 336 -1.61 -25.40 3.39
C LEU A 336 -1.59 -25.54 1.88
N ARG A 337 -2.77 -25.37 1.26
CA ARG A 337 -2.87 -25.32 -0.20
C ARG A 337 -2.50 -23.91 -0.68
N ALA A 338 -1.26 -23.77 -1.11
CA ALA A 338 -0.77 -22.54 -1.73
C ALA A 338 -1.02 -22.53 -3.25
N LEU A 339 -1.67 -21.48 -3.74
CA LEU A 339 -2.13 -21.32 -5.12
C LEU A 339 -1.67 -19.97 -5.66
N PRO A 340 -1.30 -19.85 -6.95
CA PRO A 340 -1.15 -18.54 -7.58
C PRO A 340 -2.43 -17.72 -7.41
N ALA A 341 -2.29 -16.43 -7.09
CA ALA A 341 -3.43 -15.54 -6.93
C ALA A 341 -4.18 -15.39 -8.28
N PRO A 342 -5.50 -15.68 -8.33
CA PRO A 342 -6.26 -15.56 -9.56
C PRO A 342 -6.62 -14.10 -9.85
N LEU A 343 -6.69 -13.74 -11.13
CA LEU A 343 -7.32 -12.49 -11.55
C LEU A 343 -8.84 -12.56 -11.37
N PRO A 344 -9.53 -11.43 -11.11
CA PRO A 344 -10.99 -11.39 -11.06
C PRO A 344 -11.63 -11.91 -12.34
N ALA A 345 -12.72 -12.67 -12.20
CA ALA A 345 -13.43 -13.27 -13.34
C ALA A 345 -14.08 -12.25 -14.29
N ASP A 346 -14.35 -11.02 -13.80
CA ASP A 346 -14.88 -9.90 -14.56
C ASP A 346 -13.79 -9.02 -15.22
N LEU A 347 -12.51 -9.41 -15.08
CA LEU A 347 -11.38 -8.80 -15.77
C LEU A 347 -11.20 -9.40 -17.16
N ILE A 348 -11.15 -8.55 -18.18
CA ILE A 348 -10.79 -8.92 -19.55
C ILE A 348 -9.41 -8.34 -19.87
N LEU A 349 -8.53 -9.15 -20.47
CA LEU A 349 -7.28 -8.66 -21.05
C LEU A 349 -7.46 -8.49 -22.56
N ALA A 350 -7.35 -7.24 -23.04
CA ALA A 350 -7.32 -6.96 -24.46
C ALA A 350 -6.08 -7.62 -25.11
N PRO A 351 -6.11 -7.96 -26.41
CA PRO A 351 -4.94 -8.51 -27.10
C PRO A 351 -3.69 -7.63 -26.96
N SER A 352 -3.86 -6.31 -26.98
CA SER A 352 -2.78 -5.32 -26.79
C SER A 352 -2.21 -5.28 -25.36
N ALA A 353 -2.88 -5.86 -24.38
CA ALA A 353 -2.41 -6.00 -23.01
C ALA A 353 -1.65 -7.32 -22.79
N ARG A 354 -1.63 -8.24 -23.77
CA ARG A 354 -0.90 -9.49 -23.67
C ARG A 354 0.59 -9.23 -23.88
N LEU A 355 1.34 -9.39 -22.81
CA LEU A 355 2.80 -9.32 -22.84
C LEU A 355 3.37 -10.68 -23.31
N PRO A 356 4.53 -10.70 -23.98
CA PRO A 356 5.20 -11.94 -24.34
C PRO A 356 5.78 -12.64 -23.10
N GLY A 357 5.66 -13.96 -23.00
CA GLY A 357 6.25 -14.78 -21.92
C GLY A 357 5.24 -15.57 -21.07
N ALA A 358 5.74 -16.38 -20.14
CA ALA A 358 4.98 -17.44 -19.44
C ALA A 358 4.01 -16.95 -18.34
N ASN A 359 4.26 -15.79 -17.70
CA ASN A 359 3.28 -15.18 -16.79
C ASN A 359 3.54 -13.67 -16.54
N PRO A 360 3.53 -12.83 -17.58
CA PRO A 360 3.86 -11.42 -17.43
C PRO A 360 2.75 -10.62 -16.73
N VAL A 361 1.51 -11.14 -16.64
CA VAL A 361 0.40 -10.43 -16.00
C VAL A 361 0.54 -10.41 -14.48
N GLY A 362 1.12 -11.44 -13.88
CA GLY A 362 1.36 -11.52 -12.44
C GLY A 362 2.16 -10.33 -11.91
N SER A 363 3.20 -9.92 -12.63
CA SER A 363 4.02 -8.77 -12.26
C SER A 363 3.27 -7.43 -12.31
N PHE A 364 2.09 -7.37 -12.93
CA PHE A 364 1.28 -6.16 -13.06
C PHE A 364 0.04 -6.18 -12.15
N HIS A 365 -0.10 -7.13 -11.23
CA HIS A 365 -1.29 -7.23 -10.39
C HIS A 365 -1.58 -5.93 -9.63
N LEU A 366 -0.57 -5.26 -9.05
CA LEU A 366 -0.76 -3.99 -8.36
C LEU A 366 -1.20 -2.87 -9.33
N ALA A 367 -0.51 -2.68 -10.45
CA ALA A 367 -0.90 -1.69 -11.45
C ALA A 367 -2.34 -1.91 -11.95
N ILE A 368 -2.73 -3.17 -12.20
CA ILE A 368 -4.10 -3.53 -12.61
C ILE A 368 -5.09 -3.26 -11.47
N ALA A 369 -4.76 -3.62 -10.23
CA ALA A 369 -5.59 -3.38 -9.05
C ALA A 369 -5.86 -1.88 -8.84
N LEU A 370 -4.83 -1.04 -9.00
CA LEU A 370 -4.97 0.43 -8.92
C LEU A 370 -5.90 0.96 -10.02
N ALA A 371 -5.71 0.54 -11.27
CA ALA A 371 -6.59 0.92 -12.36
C ALA A 371 -8.04 0.47 -12.11
N TRP A 372 -8.20 -0.75 -11.59
CA TRP A 372 -9.48 -1.35 -11.23
C TRP A 372 -10.21 -0.58 -10.13
N ARG A 373 -9.48 -0.15 -9.09
CA ARG A 373 -10.01 0.67 -8.00
C ARG A 373 -10.51 2.01 -8.50
N GLY A 374 -9.80 2.65 -9.43
CA GLY A 374 -10.26 3.90 -10.05
C GLY A 374 -11.56 3.74 -10.85
N LEU A 375 -11.82 2.56 -11.42
CA LEU A 375 -13.03 2.27 -12.20
C LEU A 375 -14.25 1.83 -11.35
N ALA A 376 -14.06 1.57 -10.05
CA ALA A 376 -15.12 1.14 -9.13
C ALA A 376 -16.03 2.33 -8.74
#